data_AF-A0A6U4G8R7-F1
#
_entry.id   AF-A0A6U4G8R7-F1
#
_cell.length_a   1.000
_cell.length_b   1.000
_cell.length_c   1.000
_cell.angle_alpha   90.00
_cell.angle_beta   90.00
_cell.angle_gamma   90.00
#
_symmetry.space_group_name_H-M   'P 1'
#
loop_
_entity.id
_entity.type
_entity.pdbx_description
1 polymer ?
#
loop_
_entity_poly.entity_id
_entity_poly.type
_entity_poly.pdbx_seq_one_letter_code
_entity_poly.pdbx_strand_id
1 'polypeptide(L)'
;MSLDLCRRFPDVVTLNLGGGYKVGRMIGEASTDLGVVGAPVKAAFEAFAADTGRELRLEIEPGTFLLANACSLLCGVQDVVTTGAAGRKFIKLDAGMTEVLRPSLYGAQHPLVTIPKAQTGEFENYVVVGHCCESGDLLTPAPGEPETIAERSLSKVEIGDL
;
A
#
# COMPACT_ATOMS: atom_id res chain seq x y z
N MET A 1 -29.27 -5.28 -0.77
CA MET A 1 -29.09 -4.09 0.10
C MET A 1 -29.09 -2.78 -0.69
N SER A 2 -28.13 -2.52 -1.60
CA SER A 2 -28.09 -1.24 -2.36
C SER A 2 -29.10 -1.14 -3.51
N LEU A 3 -29.26 -2.20 -4.31
CA LEU A 3 -30.28 -2.23 -5.36
C LEU A 3 -31.70 -2.19 -4.79
N ASP A 4 -31.92 -2.78 -3.61
CA ASP A 4 -33.22 -2.71 -2.91
C ASP A 4 -33.56 -1.29 -2.48
N LEU A 5 -32.56 -0.49 -2.09
CA LEU A 5 -32.76 0.95 -1.86
C LEU A 5 -33.17 1.65 -3.16
N CYS A 6 -32.53 1.33 -4.28
CA CYS A 6 -32.88 1.91 -5.58
C CYS A 6 -34.33 1.60 -6.02
N ARG A 7 -34.91 0.47 -5.56
CA ARG A 7 -36.34 0.17 -5.77
C ARG A 7 -37.25 1.16 -5.07
N ARG A 8 -36.84 1.68 -3.90
CA ARG A 8 -37.62 2.61 -3.08
C ARG A 8 -37.56 4.06 -3.57
N PHE A 9 -36.59 4.38 -4.43
CA PHE A 9 -36.40 5.71 -5.01
C PHE A 9 -36.51 5.65 -6.54
N PRO A 10 -37.69 5.88 -7.12
CA PRO A 10 -37.96 5.67 -8.55
C PRO A 10 -37.14 6.59 -9.46
N ASP A 11 -36.78 7.78 -8.98
CA ASP A 11 -36.02 8.77 -9.75
C ASP A 11 -34.51 8.55 -9.71
N VAL A 12 -34.02 7.55 -8.95
CA VAL A 12 -32.60 7.18 -8.97
C VAL A 12 -32.25 6.57 -10.32
N VAL A 13 -31.23 7.12 -10.97
CA VAL A 13 -30.72 6.65 -12.27
C VAL A 13 -29.28 6.14 -12.18
N THR A 14 -28.63 6.29 -11.03
CA THR A 14 -27.22 5.95 -10.84
C THR A 14 -27.02 5.30 -9.48
N LEU A 15 -26.26 4.22 -9.45
CA LEU A 15 -25.79 3.58 -8.23
C LEU A 15 -24.26 3.52 -8.28
N ASN A 16 -23.62 4.28 -7.40
CA ASN A 16 -22.18 4.27 -7.20
C ASN A 16 -21.83 3.30 -6.07
N LEU A 17 -20.94 2.33 -6.35
CA LEU A 17 -20.52 1.32 -5.38
C LEU A 17 -19.21 1.68 -4.66
N GLY A 18 -18.67 2.87 -4.92
CA GLY A 18 -17.44 3.37 -4.32
C GLY A 18 -16.20 2.61 -4.78
N GLY A 19 -15.16 2.68 -3.95
CA GLY A 19 -13.86 2.05 -4.19
C GLY A 19 -13.58 0.88 -3.24
N GLY A 20 -12.33 0.81 -2.75
CA GLY A 20 -11.91 -0.20 -1.78
C GLY A 20 -11.39 -1.51 -2.38
N TYR A 21 -11.16 -1.55 -3.69
CA TYR A 21 -10.54 -2.71 -4.35
C TYR A 21 -9.13 -2.95 -3.80
N LYS A 22 -8.86 -4.21 -3.43
CA LYS A 22 -7.61 -4.61 -2.80
C LYS A 22 -6.48 -4.59 -3.83
N VAL A 23 -5.34 -4.06 -3.41
CA VAL A 23 -4.07 -4.12 -4.14
C VAL A 23 -3.08 -4.89 -3.29
N GLY A 24 -2.51 -5.94 -3.86
CA GLY A 24 -1.32 -6.58 -3.33
C GLY A 24 -0.13 -5.64 -3.51
N ARG A 25 0.46 -5.25 -2.38
CA ARG A 25 1.63 -4.36 -2.30
C ARG A 25 2.90 -5.16 -2.05
N MET A 26 2.80 -6.22 -1.26
CA MET A 26 3.92 -7.11 -0.96
C MET A 26 3.90 -8.34 -1.86
N ILE A 27 5.06 -8.97 -2.03
CA ILE A 27 5.18 -10.25 -2.75
C ILE A 27 4.27 -11.28 -2.06
N GLY A 28 3.43 -11.93 -2.87
CA GLY A 28 2.49 -12.95 -2.41
C GLY A 28 1.12 -12.42 -1.95
N GLU A 29 0.92 -11.10 -1.89
CA GLU A 29 -0.42 -10.55 -1.61
C GLU A 29 -1.33 -10.61 -2.83
N ALA A 30 -2.58 -11.05 -2.61
CA ALA A 30 -3.60 -11.04 -3.65
C ALA A 30 -4.10 -9.63 -3.97
N SER A 31 -4.21 -9.33 -5.26
CA SER A 31 -4.90 -8.16 -5.81
C SER A 31 -6.29 -8.53 -6.28
N THR A 32 -7.22 -7.57 -6.26
CA THR A 32 -8.56 -7.76 -6.84
C THR A 32 -8.49 -7.88 -8.36
N ASP A 33 -9.15 -8.91 -8.91
CA ASP A 33 -9.45 -9.00 -10.34
C ASP A 33 -10.83 -8.37 -10.60
N LEU A 34 -10.84 -7.23 -11.30
CA LEU A 34 -12.08 -6.51 -11.62
C LEU A 34 -13.02 -7.29 -12.53
N GLY A 35 -12.53 -8.17 -13.39
CA GLY A 35 -13.37 -9.03 -14.22
C GLY A 35 -14.10 -10.06 -13.38
N VAL A 36 -13.40 -10.69 -12.44
CA VAL A 36 -13.99 -11.69 -11.53
C VAL A 36 -15.01 -11.05 -10.60
N VAL A 37 -14.69 -9.94 -9.93
CA VAL A 37 -15.63 -9.29 -8.99
C VAL A 37 -16.73 -8.52 -9.71
N GLY A 38 -16.48 -8.05 -10.94
CA GLY A 38 -17.45 -7.32 -11.75
C GLY A 38 -18.56 -8.22 -12.31
N ALA A 39 -18.27 -9.50 -12.59
CA ALA A 39 -19.25 -10.43 -13.13
C ALA A 39 -20.54 -10.56 -12.28
N PRO A 40 -20.50 -10.83 -10.96
CA PRO A 40 -21.71 -10.88 -10.15
C PRO A 40 -22.39 -9.50 -10.01
N VAL A 41 -21.63 -8.40 -10.02
CA VAL A 41 -22.18 -7.04 -9.97
C VAL A 41 -22.99 -6.75 -11.24
N LYS A 42 -22.43 -7.06 -12.41
CA LYS A 42 -23.12 -6.95 -13.71
C LYS A 42 -24.42 -7.76 -13.70
N ALA A 43 -24.36 -9.03 -13.29
CA ALA A 43 -25.54 -9.89 -13.23
C ALA A 43 -26.63 -9.33 -12.31
N ALA A 44 -26.26 -8.73 -11.18
CA ALA A 44 -27.22 -8.10 -10.26
C ALA A 44 -27.92 -6.87 -10.87
N PHE A 45 -27.19 -6.04 -11.64
CA PHE A 45 -27.76 -4.90 -12.34
C PHE A 45 -28.67 -5.34 -13.50
N GLU A 46 -28.28 -6.35 -14.26
CA GLU A 46 -29.10 -6.93 -15.33
C GLU A 46 -30.40 -7.54 -14.77
N ALA A 47 -30.33 -8.26 -13.65
CA ALA A 47 -31.50 -8.80 -12.98
C ALA A 47 -32.43 -7.70 -12.44
N PHE A 48 -31.86 -6.62 -11.90
CA PHE A 48 -32.63 -5.44 -11.47
C PHE A 48 -33.36 -4.80 -12.64
N ALA A 49 -32.68 -4.63 -13.78
CA ALA A 49 -33.28 -4.05 -14.98
C ALA A 49 -34.41 -4.93 -15.55
N ALA A 50 -34.20 -6.24 -15.61
CA ALA A 50 -35.21 -7.18 -16.07
C ALA A 50 -36.49 -7.19 -15.21
N ASP A 51 -36.35 -7.05 -13.89
CA ASP A 51 -37.47 -7.08 -12.95
C ASP A 51 -38.21 -5.73 -12.82
N THR A 52 -37.49 -4.61 -12.92
CA THR A 52 -38.05 -3.27 -12.69
C THR A 52 -38.31 -2.46 -13.96
N GLY A 53 -37.77 -2.90 -15.10
CA GLY A 53 -37.74 -2.14 -16.34
C GLY A 53 -36.81 -0.92 -16.32
N ARG A 54 -35.97 -0.78 -15.27
CA ARG A 54 -35.07 0.38 -15.08
C ARG A 54 -33.61 -0.03 -15.21
N GLU A 55 -32.93 0.55 -16.19
CA GLU A 55 -31.47 0.44 -16.30
C GLU A 55 -30.80 1.53 -15.45
N LEU A 56 -30.03 1.10 -14.45
CA LEU A 56 -29.23 2.01 -13.62
C LEU A 56 -27.83 2.14 -14.20
N ARG A 57 -27.30 3.37 -14.22
CA ARG A 57 -25.87 3.61 -14.43
C ARG A 57 -25.08 3.12 -13.21
N LEU A 58 -24.14 2.21 -13.44
CA LEU A 58 -23.17 1.78 -12.43
C LEU A 58 -21.96 2.72 -12.43
N GLU A 59 -21.57 3.18 -11.25
CA GLU A 59 -20.32 3.90 -11.03
C GLU A 59 -19.46 3.21 -9.97
N ILE A 60 -18.13 3.37 -10.12
CA ILE A 60 -17.13 2.85 -9.19
C ILE A 60 -16.03 3.89 -9.01
N GLU A 61 -15.35 3.88 -7.87
CA GLU A 61 -14.36 4.90 -7.47
C GLU A 61 -13.00 4.26 -7.09
N PRO A 62 -12.32 3.56 -8.01
CA PRO A 62 -11.03 2.95 -7.72
C PRO A 62 -9.93 4.03 -7.57
N GLY A 63 -9.56 4.34 -6.33
CA GLY A 63 -8.42 5.22 -6.04
C GLY A 63 -7.10 4.43 -5.97
N THR A 64 -6.78 3.95 -4.76
CA THR A 64 -5.60 3.10 -4.47
C THR A 64 -5.38 1.99 -5.49
N PHE A 65 -6.47 1.39 -5.99
CA PHE A 65 -6.41 0.34 -6.98
C PHE A 65 -5.65 0.70 -8.25
N LEU A 66 -5.83 1.93 -8.73
CA LEU A 66 -5.18 2.41 -9.95
C LEU A 66 -3.74 2.88 -9.70
N LEU A 67 -3.48 3.47 -8.53
CA LEU A 67 -2.26 4.26 -8.31
C LEU A 67 -1.21 3.60 -7.41
N ALA A 68 -1.59 2.66 -6.53
CA ALA A 68 -0.68 2.17 -5.48
C ALA A 68 0.63 1.55 -6.01
N ASN A 69 0.58 0.93 -7.20
CA ASN A 69 1.74 0.27 -7.82
C ASN A 69 2.28 1.04 -9.04
N ALA A 70 1.79 2.26 -9.29
CA ALA A 70 2.17 3.05 -10.46
C ALA A 70 3.45 3.86 -10.26
N CYS A 71 3.84 4.10 -9.00
CA CYS A 71 4.98 4.94 -8.64
C CYS A 71 5.80 4.33 -7.50
N SER A 72 7.04 4.79 -7.37
CA SER A 72 7.93 4.48 -6.24
C SER A 72 8.48 5.77 -5.67
N LEU A 73 8.76 5.77 -4.37
CA LEU A 73 9.53 6.83 -3.71
C LEU A 73 11.00 6.48 -3.83
N LEU A 74 11.79 7.40 -4.39
CA LEU A 74 13.25 7.28 -4.44
C LEU A 74 13.84 8.18 -3.34
N CYS A 75 14.78 7.65 -2.58
CA CYS A 75 15.40 8.31 -1.43
C CYS A 75 16.83 7.81 -1.28
N GLY A 76 17.70 8.64 -0.72
CA GLY A 76 19.08 8.32 -0.43
C GLY A 76 19.32 7.88 1.00
N VAL A 77 20.28 6.98 1.19
CA VAL A 77 20.82 6.62 2.50
C VAL A 77 21.65 7.77 3.05
N GLN A 78 21.15 8.43 4.09
CA GLN A 78 21.88 9.50 4.80
C GLN A 78 22.89 8.96 5.80
N ASP A 79 22.55 7.85 6.47
CA ASP A 79 23.39 7.28 7.52
C ASP A 79 23.13 5.77 7.69
N VAL A 80 24.15 5.06 8.17
CA VAL A 80 24.08 3.65 8.52
C VAL A 80 24.71 3.45 9.90
N VAL A 81 23.88 3.18 10.91
CA VAL A 81 24.31 3.12 12.31
C VAL A 81 24.02 1.77 12.95
N THR A 82 24.83 1.39 13.93
CA THR A 82 24.60 0.18 14.75
C THR A 82 24.39 0.57 16.21
N THR A 83 23.44 -0.07 16.89
CA THR A 83 23.22 0.13 18.33
C THR A 83 24.12 -0.76 19.20
N GLY A 84 25.18 -1.34 18.63
CA GLY A 84 26.17 -2.17 19.33
C GLY A 84 26.25 -3.60 18.81
N ALA A 85 27.15 -4.40 19.39
CA ALA A 85 27.48 -5.75 18.90
C ALA A 85 26.29 -6.74 18.90
N ALA A 86 25.37 -6.60 19.85
CA ALA A 86 24.12 -7.36 19.92
C ALA A 86 22.89 -6.49 19.58
N GLY A 87 23.13 -5.31 19.00
CA GLY A 87 22.13 -4.33 18.64
C GLY A 87 21.56 -4.57 17.23
N ARG A 88 20.78 -3.60 16.77
CA ARG A 88 20.24 -3.58 15.41
C ARG A 88 21.05 -2.62 14.54
N LYS A 89 21.04 -2.89 13.24
CA LYS A 89 21.61 -2.00 12.23
C LYS A 89 20.48 -1.16 11.63
N PHE A 90 20.67 0.15 11.56
CA PHE A 90 19.69 1.09 11.06
C PHE A 90 20.19 1.73 9.77
N ILE A 91 19.29 1.88 8.81
CA ILE A 91 19.45 2.75 7.64
C ILE A 91 18.58 3.98 7.90
N LYS A 92 19.19 5.16 7.89
CA LYS A 92 18.48 6.43 7.91
C LYS A 92 18.37 6.96 6.48
N LEU A 93 17.16 7.22 6.02
CA LEU A 93 16.88 7.77 4.70
C LEU A 93 16.73 9.30 4.74
N ASP A 94 16.87 9.95 3.58
CA ASP A 94 16.52 11.36 3.36
C ASP A 94 15.03 11.61 3.09
N ALA A 95 14.22 10.56 3.18
CA ALA A 95 12.75 10.61 3.16
C ALA A 95 12.20 9.88 4.38
N GLY A 96 10.97 10.20 4.78
CA GLY A 96 10.34 9.57 5.93
C GLY A 96 8.82 9.69 5.93
N MET A 97 8.24 9.78 7.12
CA MET A 97 6.81 9.89 7.32
C MET A 97 6.17 11.13 6.68
N THR A 98 6.97 12.14 6.33
CA THR A 98 6.55 13.31 5.56
C THR A 98 6.15 12.96 4.13
N GLU A 99 6.87 12.04 3.49
CA GLU A 99 6.58 11.58 2.12
C GLU A 99 5.70 10.33 2.13
N VAL A 100 5.92 9.42 3.07
CA VAL A 100 5.20 8.15 3.17
C VAL A 100 4.77 7.86 4.61
N LEU A 101 3.65 8.45 5.01
CA LEU A 101 3.11 8.35 6.38
C LEU A 101 2.58 6.95 6.74
N ARG A 102 2.25 6.11 5.76
CA ARG A 102 1.48 4.87 5.97
C ARG A 102 2.14 3.85 6.91
N PRO A 103 3.47 3.59 6.82
CA PRO A 103 4.16 2.72 7.77
C PRO A 103 3.99 3.21 9.21
N SER A 104 4.31 4.49 9.46
CA SER A 104 4.23 5.12 10.79
C SER A 104 2.81 5.22 11.35
N LEU A 105 1.79 5.34 10.49
CA LEU A 105 0.40 5.51 10.94
C LEU A 105 -0.37 4.19 11.07
N TYR A 106 -0.11 3.23 10.18
CA TYR A 106 -0.92 2.02 10.04
C TYR A 106 -0.12 0.72 10.17
N GLY A 107 1.19 0.76 10.40
CA GLY A 107 2.05 -0.42 10.29
C GLY A 107 2.02 -0.99 8.88
N ALA A 108 1.75 -0.14 7.88
CA ALA A 108 1.57 -0.56 6.50
C ALA A 108 2.90 -1.04 5.92
N GLN A 109 2.84 -2.18 5.26
CA GLN A 109 4.00 -2.80 4.64
C GLN A 109 4.21 -2.22 3.24
N HIS A 110 5.47 -1.89 2.93
CA HIS A 110 5.93 -1.41 1.63
C HIS A 110 7.16 -2.21 1.20
N PRO A 111 7.27 -2.58 -0.09
CA PRO A 111 8.51 -3.13 -0.62
C PRO A 111 9.64 -2.11 -0.50
N LEU A 112 10.83 -2.59 -0.15
CA LEU A 112 12.06 -1.82 -0.14
C LEU A 112 13.06 -2.52 -1.04
N VAL A 113 13.65 -1.76 -1.96
CA VAL A 113 14.67 -2.23 -2.89
C VAL A 113 15.83 -1.26 -2.78
N THR A 114 17.03 -1.78 -2.54
CA THR A 114 18.26 -1.00 -2.46
C THR A 114 18.96 -1.01 -3.83
N ILE A 115 19.55 0.11 -4.18
CA ILE A 115 20.28 0.36 -5.42
C ILE A 115 21.67 0.90 -5.03
N PRO A 116 22.59 0.01 -4.61
CA PRO A 116 23.92 0.42 -4.22
C PRO A 116 24.77 0.80 -5.44
N LYS A 117 25.71 1.74 -5.26
CA LYS A 117 26.67 2.13 -6.31
C LYS A 117 27.53 0.97 -6.78
N ALA A 118 27.90 0.07 -5.87
CA ALA A 118 28.66 -1.14 -6.15
C ALA A 118 27.86 -2.36 -5.67
N GLN A 119 27.53 -3.26 -6.59
CA GLN A 119 26.87 -4.51 -6.22
C GLN A 119 27.88 -5.52 -5.69
N THR A 120 27.81 -5.80 -4.39
CA THR A 120 28.66 -6.79 -3.72
C THR A 120 28.00 -8.17 -3.64
N GLY A 121 26.66 -8.24 -3.77
CA GLY A 121 25.88 -9.46 -3.52
C GLY A 121 25.73 -9.80 -2.04
N GLU A 122 26.26 -8.97 -1.13
CA GLU A 122 26.11 -9.14 0.31
C GLU A 122 24.74 -8.64 0.78
N PHE A 123 24.13 -9.35 1.73
CA PHE A 123 22.87 -8.96 2.36
C PHE A 123 23.06 -8.86 3.87
N GLU A 124 22.37 -7.88 4.47
CA GLU A 124 22.33 -7.69 5.91
C GLU A 124 20.89 -7.37 6.35
N ASN A 125 20.62 -7.52 7.64
CA ASN A 125 19.33 -7.16 8.22
C ASN A 125 19.38 -5.72 8.75
N TYR A 126 18.42 -4.91 8.31
CA TYR A 126 18.32 -3.51 8.69
C TYR A 126 16.93 -3.16 9.21
N VAL A 127 16.88 -2.20 10.12
CA VAL A 127 15.69 -1.39 10.39
C VAL A 127 15.81 -0.12 9.57
N VAL A 128 14.77 0.27 8.83
CA VAL A 128 14.79 1.47 8.00
C VAL A 128 13.94 2.56 8.64
N VAL A 129 14.54 3.73 8.84
CA VAL A 129 13.94 4.90 9.48
C VAL A 129 14.11 6.14 8.60
N GLY A 130 13.23 7.12 8.79
CA GLY A 130 13.28 8.36 8.05
C GLY A 130 14.14 9.43 8.73
N HIS A 131 14.07 10.65 8.19
CA HIS A 131 14.92 11.75 8.65
C HIS A 131 14.31 12.57 9.79
N CYS A 132 13.05 12.37 10.15
CA CYS A 132 12.36 13.18 11.14
C CYS A 132 12.91 12.94 12.55
N CYS A 133 12.90 13.98 13.38
CA CYS A 133 13.24 13.86 14.80
C CYS A 133 12.04 13.30 15.61
N GLU A 134 11.43 12.23 15.10
CA GLU A 134 10.27 11.56 15.68
C GLU A 134 10.55 10.06 15.74
N SER A 135 10.32 9.46 16.91
CA SER A 135 10.58 8.04 17.16
C SER A 135 9.76 7.10 16.27
N GLY A 136 8.58 7.55 15.85
CA GLY A 136 7.67 6.84 14.96
C GLY A 136 7.99 6.98 13.46
N ASP A 137 9.06 7.69 13.07
CA ASP A 137 9.49 7.77 11.66
C ASP A 137 10.17 6.47 11.20
N LEU A 138 9.41 5.38 11.27
CA LEU A 138 9.80 4.00 11.01
C LEU A 138 9.18 3.52 9.70
N LEU A 139 10.02 3.12 8.74
CA LEU A 139 9.57 2.58 7.45
C LEU A 139 9.49 1.06 7.43
N THR A 140 10.06 0.37 8.43
CA THR A 140 9.96 -1.09 8.59
C THR A 140 9.27 -1.51 9.90
N PRO A 141 7.99 -1.14 10.09
CA PRO A 141 7.21 -1.67 11.21
C PRO A 141 6.84 -3.14 10.99
N ALA A 142 6.43 -3.82 12.05
CA ALA A 142 5.74 -5.10 11.95
C ALA A 142 4.35 -4.90 11.31
N PRO A 143 3.79 -5.92 10.63
CA PRO A 143 2.52 -5.78 9.92
C PRO A 143 1.36 -5.36 10.83
N GLY A 144 0.80 -4.17 10.59
CA GLY A 144 -0.33 -3.65 11.38
C GLY A 144 0.04 -3.09 12.76
N GLU A 145 1.34 -3.06 13.10
CA GLU A 145 1.85 -2.55 14.38
C GLU A 145 2.86 -1.41 14.11
N PRO A 146 2.40 -0.15 14.03
CA PRO A 146 3.22 0.97 13.58
C PRO A 146 4.47 1.25 14.43
N GLU A 147 4.45 0.91 15.72
CA GLU A 147 5.55 1.15 16.66
C GLU A 147 6.50 -0.04 16.80
N THR A 148 6.10 -1.22 16.34
CA THR A 148 6.90 -2.45 16.50
C THR A 148 7.98 -2.51 15.43
N ILE A 149 9.24 -2.41 15.84
CA ILE A 149 10.40 -2.50 14.93
C ILE A 149 10.50 -3.90 14.32
N ALA A 150 10.61 -3.97 12.99
CA ALA A 150 10.93 -5.18 12.26
C ALA A 150 12.13 -4.96 11.34
N GLU A 151 12.98 -5.98 11.22
CA GLU A 151 14.12 -5.95 10.30
C GLU A 151 13.71 -6.39 8.89
N ARG A 152 14.43 -5.90 7.90
CA ARG A 152 14.36 -6.34 6.50
C ARG A 152 15.74 -6.77 6.04
N SER A 153 15.80 -7.91 5.38
CA SER A 153 17.02 -8.34 4.69
C SER A 153 17.12 -7.56 3.38
N LEU A 154 18.17 -6.73 3.28
CA LEU A 154 18.44 -5.87 2.13
C LEU A 154 19.89 -6.06 1.70
N SER A 155 20.20 -5.73 0.44
CA SER A 155 21.60 -5.66 0.02
C SER A 155 22.35 -4.68 0.91
N LYS A 156 23.62 -4.96 1.15
CA LYS A 156 24.47 -4.07 1.92
C LYS A 156 24.57 -2.70 1.22
N VAL A 157 24.35 -1.64 1.98
CA VAL A 157 24.35 -0.25 1.50
C VAL A 157 25.37 0.59 2.24
N GLU A 158 25.80 1.65 1.57
CA GLU A 158 26.65 2.71 2.12
C GLU A 158 25.93 4.06 2.06
N ILE A 159 26.50 5.07 2.72
CA ILE A 159 25.97 6.43 2.67
C ILE A 159 25.99 6.95 1.22
N GLY A 160 24.85 7.47 0.78
CA GLY A 160 24.63 7.98 -0.56
C GLY A 160 24.26 6.93 -1.61
N ASP A 161 24.01 5.68 -1.22
CA ASP A 161 23.24 4.72 -2.02
C ASP A 161 21.73 5.07 -2.00
N LEU A 162 20.94 4.42 -2.84
CA LEU A 162 19.48 4.59 -2.94
C LEU A 162 18.73 3.35 -2.44
#